data_AF-A0A128EV58-F1
#
_entry.id   AF-A0A128EV58-F1
#
_cell.length_a   1.000
_cell.length_b   1.000
_cell.length_c   1.000
_cell.angle_alpha   90.00
_cell.angle_beta   90.00
_cell.angle_gamma   90.00
#
_symmetry.space_group_name_H-M   'P 1'
#
loop_
_entity.id
_entity.type
_entity.pdbx_description
1 polymer ?
#
loop_
_entity_poly.entity_id
_entity_poly.type
_entity_poly.pdbx_seq_one_letter_code
_entity_poly.pdbx_strand_id
1 'polypeptide(L)' 'MQKRKIGCLPVVEDDKLVGIITDSDFVAIAINLLEIQEETEPMEEEGETV' A
#
# COMPACT_ATOMS: atom_id res chain seq x y z
N MET A 1 9.61 7.69 6.66
CA MET A 1 9.88 6.99 7.94
C MET A 1 11.31 6.46 7.99
N GLN A 2 11.71 5.53 7.11
CA GLN A 2 13.06 4.96 7.08
C GLN A 2 14.24 5.94 6.97
N LYS A 3 14.26 6.88 6.00
CA LYS A 3 15.39 7.79 5.79
C LYS A 3 15.74 8.62 7.04
N ARG A 4 14.74 8.91 7.88
CA ARG A 4 14.87 9.66 9.13
C ARG A 4 14.77 8.77 10.38
N LYS A 5 14.68 7.44 10.22
CA LYS A 5 14.49 6.46 11.30
C LYS A 5 13.32 6.80 12.24
N ILE A 6 12.23 7.28 11.66
CA ILE A 6 11.00 7.61 12.39
C ILE A 6 10.11 6.36 12.34
N GLY A 7 9.74 5.79 13.49
CA GLY A 7 8.91 4.58 13.58
C GLY A 7 7.38 4.82 13.63
N CYS A 8 6.97 6.09 13.74
CA CYS A 8 5.56 6.46 13.63
C CYS A 8 5.35 7.88 13.11
N LEU A 9 4.23 8.11 12.43
CA LEU A 9 3.82 9.41 11.88
C LEU A 9 2.42 9.74 12.40
N PRO A 10 2.28 10.78 13.26
CA PRO A 10 0.96 11.25 13.67
C PRO A 10 0.22 11.88 12.49
N VAL A 11 -1.09 11.62 12.41
CA VAL A 11 -2.01 12.21 11.43
C VAL A 11 -2.84 13.25 12.16
N VAL A 12 -2.82 14.47 11.64
CA VAL A 12 -3.46 15.65 12.27
C VAL A 12 -4.41 16.28 11.25
N GLU A 13 -5.62 16.61 11.71
CA GLU A 13 -6.64 17.37 10.96
C GLU A 13 -7.13 18.52 11.85
N ASP A 14 -7.16 19.74 11.32
CA ASP A 14 -7.52 20.97 12.07
C ASP A 14 -6.81 21.08 13.43
N ASP A 15 -5.48 20.87 13.43
CA ASP A 15 -4.62 20.85 14.62
C ASP A 15 -4.98 19.80 15.69
N LYS A 16 -5.86 18.84 15.38
CA LYS A 16 -6.22 17.73 16.26
C LYS A 16 -5.58 16.43 15.78
N LEU A 17 -4.99 15.68 16.71
CA LEU A 17 -4.51 14.33 16.44
C LEU A 17 -5.71 13.41 16.14
N VAL A 18 -5.77 12.90 14.92
CA VAL A 18 -6.85 12.01 14.45
C VAL A 18 -6.36 10.58 14.20
N GLY A 19 -5.05 10.35 14.19
CA GLY A 19 -4.52 9.01 14.00
C GLY A 19 -3.01 8.92 14.08
N ILE A 20 -2.49 7.72 13.87
CA ILE A 20 -1.07 7.41 13.85
C ILE A 20 -0.82 6.33 12.79
N ILE A 21 0.25 6.48 12.03
CA ILE A 21 0.76 5.45 11.11
C ILE A 21 2.07 4.92 11.70
N THR A 22 2.21 3.62 11.79
CA THR A 22 3.36 2.91 12.38
C THR A 22 4.03 2.00 11.36
N ASP A 23 5.20 1.48 11.69
CA ASP A 23 5.88 0.48 10.85
C ASP A 23 5.03 -0.78 10.59
N SER A 24 4.17 -1.17 11.53
CA SER A 24 3.28 -2.33 11.37
C SER A 24 2.18 -2.10 10.32
N ASP A 25 1.69 -0.86 10.18
CA ASP A 25 0.68 -0.52 9.19
C ASP A 25 1.22 -0.69 7.76
N PHE A 26 2.51 -0.45 7.54
CA PHE A 26 3.14 -0.67 6.24
C PHE A 26 3.11 -2.12 5.77
N VAL A 27 3.13 -3.08 6.69
CA VAL A 27 3.03 -4.50 6.32
C VAL A 27 1.66 -4.79 5.72
N ALA A 28 0.59 -4.33 6.36
CA ALA A 28 -0.77 -4.50 5.86
C ALA A 28 -1.00 -3.75 4.54
N ILE A 29 -0.48 -2.52 4.43
CA ILE A 29 -0.55 -1.72 3.19
C ILE A 29 0.18 -2.43 2.05
N ALA A 30 1.38 -2.98 2.29
CA ALA A 30 2.16 -3.66 1.27
C ALA A 30 1.42 -4.89 0.73
N ILE A 31 0.81 -5.70 1.60
CA ILE A 31 0.01 -6.87 1.19
C ILE A 31 -1.14 -6.43 0.29
N ASN A 32 -1.95 -5.47 0.75
CA ASN A 32 -3.10 -4.97 -0.01
C ASN A 32 -2.70 -4.36 -1.37
N LEU A 33 -1.56 -3.67 -1.44
CA LEU A 33 -1.05 -3.12 -2.70
C LEU A 33 -0.59 -4.20 -3.68
N LEU A 34 -0.03 -5.31 -3.19
CA LEU A 34 0.38 -6.43 -4.05
C LEU A 34 -0.83 -7.16 -4.62
N GLU A 35 -1.86 -7.40 -3.81
CA GLU A 35 -3.12 -8.00 -4.25
C GLU A 35 -3.78 -7.20 -5.38
N ILE A 36 -3.77 -5.86 -5.28
CA ILE A 36 -4.32 -4.98 -6.33
C ILE A 36 -3.55 -5.10 -7.66
N GLN A 37 -2.24 -5.37 -7.62
CA GLN A 37 -1.46 -5.51 -8.85
C GLN A 37 -1.77 -6.81 -9.59
N GLU A 38 -1.99 -7.91 -8.86
CA GLU A 38 -2.33 -9.21 -9.46
C GLU A 38 -3.67 -9.17 -10.22
N GLU A 39 -4.64 -8.37 -9.76
CA GLU A 39 -5.93 -8.21 -10.46
C GLU A 39 -5.85 -7.40 -11.78
N THR A 40 -4.69 -6.77 -12.06
CA THR A 40 -4.52 -5.90 -13.24
C THR A 40 -3.73 -6.53 -14.38
N GLU A 41 -3.35 -7.81 -14.30
CA GLU A 41 -2.74 -8.49 -15.45
C GLU A 41 -3.80 -8.70 -16.56
N PRO A 42 -3.64 -8.11 -17.75
CA PRO A 42 -4.51 -8.42 -18.88
C PRO A 42 -4.33 -9.89 -19.21
N MET A 43 -5.40 -10.66 -19.14
CA MET A 43 -5.45 -12.05 -19.60
C MET A 43 -4.87 -12.07 -21.02
N GLU A 44 -3.72 -12.72 -21.23
CA GLU A 44 -3.18 -12.92 -22.57
C GLU A 44 -4.27 -13.62 -23.39
N GLU A 45 -4.84 -12.94 -24.40
CA GLU A 45 -5.69 -13.63 -25.36
C GLU A 45 -4.82 -14.68 -26.05
N GLU A 46 -5.02 -15.96 -25.72
CA GLU A 46 -4.54 -17.08 -26.54
C GLU A 46 -5.21 -16.94 -27.92
N GLY A 47 -4.57 -16.17 -28.80
CA GLY A 47 -4.95 -16.05 -30.19
C GLY A 47 -4.90 -17.42 -30.84
N GLU A 48 -6.08 -17.87 -31.28
CA GLU A 48 -6.34 -19.15 -31.93
C GLU A 48 -5.28 -19.50 -32.99
N THR A 49 -4.90 -20.77 -32.96
CA THR A 49 -4.22 -21.47 -34.04
C THR A 49 -4.95 -21.30 -35.37
N VAL A 50 -4.25 -20.77 -36.38
CA VAL A 50 -4.44 -21.15 -37.81
C VAL A 50 -3.08 -21.20 -38.50
#